data_AF-A0A7V9NZW5-F1
#
_entry.id   AF-A0A7V9NZW5-F1
#
_cell.length_a   1.000
_cell.length_b   1.000
_cell.length_c   1.000
_cell.angle_alpha   90.00
_cell.angle_beta   90.00
_cell.angle_gamma   90.00
#
_symmetry.space_group_name_H-M   'P 1'
#
loop_
_entity.id
_entity.type
_entity.pdbx_description
1 polymer ?
#
loop_
_entity_poly.entity_id
_entity_poly.type
_entity_poly.pdbx_seq_one_letter_code
_entity_poly.pdbx_strand_id
1 'polypeptide(L)' 'MRKIEFEVPTEVFGDFTEKLAETGLNNRVLGKNEDDEIEIEVFYDKEDAKIIDELEEHLEELIENIEEEDDDEEEEDEDK' A
#
# COMPACT_ATOMS: atom_id res chain seq x y z
N MET A 1 5.09 -17.31 -14.53
CA MET A 1 5.20 -16.82 -13.15
C MET A 1 6.26 -15.74 -13.05
N ARG A 2 5.80 -14.53 -12.77
CA ARG A 2 6.58 -13.37 -12.39
C ARG A 2 6.33 -13.09 -10.91
N LYS A 3 7.14 -12.23 -10.34
CA LYS A 3 6.98 -11.73 -8.97
C LYS A 3 7.24 -10.24 -8.95
N ILE A 4 6.54 -9.54 -8.07
CA ILE A 4 6.74 -8.13 -7.76
C ILE A 4 6.77 -7.99 -6.24
N GLU A 5 7.47 -6.98 -5.76
CA GLU A 5 7.59 -6.65 -4.35
C GLU A 5 6.88 -5.31 -4.13
N PHE A 6 6.03 -5.26 -3.11
CA PHE A 6 5.37 -4.06 -2.66
C PHE A 6 5.94 -3.66 -1.30
N GLU A 7 6.28 -2.39 -1.16
CA GLU A 7 6.66 -1.77 0.10
C GLU A 7 5.44 -1.01 0.61
N VAL A 8 4.83 -1.52 1.67
CA VAL A 8 3.52 -1.04 2.13
C VAL A 8 3.66 -0.44 3.52
N PRO A 9 3.40 0.87 3.72
CA PRO A 9 3.43 1.47 5.04
C PRO A 9 2.51 0.73 6.02
N THR A 10 2.93 0.62 7.28
CA THR A 10 2.15 -0.14 8.29
C THR A 10 0.74 0.42 8.51
N GLU A 11 0.53 1.69 8.20
CA GLU A 11 -0.74 2.40 8.36
C GLU A 11 -1.79 1.90 7.37
N VAL A 12 -1.39 1.63 6.12
CA VAL A 12 -2.28 1.19 5.03
C VAL A 12 -2.18 -0.31 4.72
N PHE A 13 -1.35 -1.04 5.46
CA PHE A 13 -1.18 -2.48 5.30
C PHE A 13 -2.50 -3.28 5.41
N GLY A 14 -3.39 -2.86 6.30
CA GLY A 14 -4.70 -3.48 6.46
C GLY A 14 -5.52 -3.43 5.16
N ASP A 15 -5.73 -2.23 4.65
CA ASP A 15 -6.51 -1.98 3.43
C ASP A 15 -5.86 -2.61 2.20
N PHE A 16 -4.54 -2.47 2.05
CA PHE A 16 -3.81 -3.09 0.94
C PHE A 16 -3.95 -4.62 0.95
N THR A 17 -3.84 -5.27 2.12
CA THR A 17 -3.97 -6.73 2.20
C THR A 17 -5.38 -7.24 2.00
N GLU A 18 -6.42 -6.45 2.34
CA GLU A 18 -7.79 -6.77 1.96
C GLU A 18 -7.94 -6.79 0.44
N LYS A 19 -7.50 -5.72 -0.25
CA LYS A 19 -7.53 -5.67 -1.72
C LYS A 19 -6.75 -6.82 -2.34
N LEU A 20 -5.54 -7.10 -1.85
CA LEU A 20 -4.70 -8.20 -2.31
C LEU A 20 -5.40 -9.55 -2.14
N ALA A 21 -6.13 -9.78 -1.04
CA ALA A 21 -6.88 -11.00 -0.83
C ALA A 21 -8.03 -11.18 -1.83
N GLU A 22 -8.69 -10.09 -2.26
CA GLU A 22 -9.75 -10.13 -3.27
C GLU A 22 -9.24 -10.57 -4.64
N THR A 23 -7.97 -10.28 -4.96
CA THR A 23 -7.37 -10.68 -6.24
C THR A 23 -7.16 -12.19 -6.37
N GLY A 24 -7.06 -12.90 -5.23
CA GLY A 24 -6.72 -14.33 -5.20
C GLY A 24 -5.27 -14.65 -5.62
N LEU A 25 -4.41 -13.63 -5.79
CA LEU A 25 -3.00 -13.83 -6.12
C LEU A 25 -2.24 -14.45 -4.96
N ASN A 26 -1.27 -15.30 -5.30
CA ASN A 26 -0.38 -15.86 -4.29
C ASN A 26 0.57 -14.76 -3.82
N ASN A 27 0.65 -14.55 -2.51
CA ASN A 27 1.52 -13.55 -1.91
C ASN A 27 2.27 -14.12 -0.70
N ARG A 28 3.33 -13.41 -0.31
CA ARG A 28 4.14 -13.73 0.86
C ARG A 28 4.69 -12.45 1.48
N VAL A 29 4.39 -12.23 2.75
CA VAL A 29 5.05 -11.20 3.56
C VAL A 29 6.50 -11.62 3.83
N LEU A 30 7.46 -10.78 3.46
CA LEU A 30 8.89 -11.00 3.65
C LEU A 30 9.35 -10.49 5.01
N GLY A 31 8.82 -9.35 5.45
CA GLY A 31 9.21 -8.73 6.71
C GLY A 31 8.88 -7.25 6.75
N LYS A 32 9.69 -6.50 7.50
CA LYS A 32 9.63 -5.05 7.62
C LYS A 32 10.99 -4.48 7.20
N ASN A 33 11.01 -3.45 6.36
CA ASN A 33 12.24 -2.79 5.91
C ASN A 33 12.74 -1.77 6.98
N GLU A 34 13.82 -1.03 6.66
CA GLU A 34 14.42 -0.04 7.57
C GLU A 34 13.55 1.21 7.77
N ASP A 35 12.62 1.47 6.86
CA ASP A 35 11.70 2.61 6.84
C ASP A 35 10.33 2.29 7.47
N ASP A 36 10.27 1.20 8.24
CA ASP A 36 9.05 0.73 8.90
C ASP A 36 7.90 0.39 7.92
N GLU A 37 8.20 0.04 6.67
CA GLU A 37 7.24 -0.49 5.69
C GLU A 37 7.28 -2.03 5.65
N ILE A 38 6.15 -2.65 5.32
CA ILE A 38 6.01 -4.10 5.20
C ILE A 38 6.29 -4.51 3.75
N GLU A 39 7.27 -5.40 3.57
CA GLU A 39 7.64 -5.96 2.27
C GLU A 39 6.76 -7.17 1.93
N ILE A 40 6.03 -7.10 0.81
CA ILE A 40 5.12 -8.16 0.36
C ILE A 40 5.50 -8.60 -1.06
N GLU A 41 5.85 -9.88 -1.22
CA GLU A 41 6.11 -10.49 -2.52
C GLU A 41 4.83 -11.08 -3.11
N VAL A 42 4.39 -10.57 -4.26
CA VAL A 42 3.21 -11.05 -4.98
C VAL A 42 3.61 -11.79 -6.25
N PHE A 43 3.09 -13.00 -6.40
CA PHE A 43 3.31 -13.86 -7.56
C PHE A 43 2.14 -13.80 -8.52
N TYR A 44 2.44 -13.52 -9.78
CA TYR A 44 1.42 -13.30 -10.80
C TYR A 44 1.86 -13.87 -12.16
N ASP A 45 0.89 -14.21 -13.01
CA ASP A 45 1.15 -14.59 -14.39
C ASP A 45 0.90 -13.42 -15.36
N LYS A 46 1.27 -13.60 -16.62
CA LYS A 46 1.16 -12.52 -17.62
C LYS A 46 -0.28 -12.03 -17.79
N GLU A 47 -1.26 -12.89 -17.53
CA GLU A 47 -2.70 -12.60 -17.62
C GLU A 47 -3.16 -11.71 -16.47
N ASP A 48 -2.47 -11.78 -15.33
CA ASP A 48 -2.75 -11.02 -14.11
C ASP A 48 -2.01 -9.67 -14.07
N ALA A 49 -1.30 -9.30 -15.14
CA ALA A 49 -0.53 -8.05 -15.16
C ALA A 49 -1.40 -6.82 -14.84
N LYS A 50 -2.66 -6.81 -15.31
CA LYS A 50 -3.59 -5.73 -14.99
C LYS A 50 -3.95 -5.65 -13.51
N ILE A 51 -4.02 -6.80 -12.85
CA ILE A 51 -4.32 -6.86 -11.41
C ILE A 51 -3.15 -6.27 -10.62
N ILE A 52 -1.92 -6.47 -11.08
CA ILE A 52 -0.74 -5.83 -10.50
C ILE A 52 -0.82 -4.31 -10.69
N ASP A 53 -1.12 -3.84 -11.91
CA ASP A 53 -1.29 -2.40 -12.18
C ASP A 53 -2.37 -1.80 -11.24
N GLU A 54 -3.49 -2.50 -11.03
CA GLU A 54 -4.56 -2.09 -10.10
C GLU A 54 -4.12 -2.09 -8.62
N LEU A 55 -3.21 -2.98 -8.23
CA LEU A 55 -2.66 -3.02 -6.86
C LEU A 55 -1.66 -1.89 -6.63
N GLU A 56 -0.85 -1.56 -7.64
CA GLU A 56 0.07 -0.42 -7.60
C GLU A 56 -0.70 0.90 -7.47
N GLU A 57 -1.72 1.12 -8.32
CA GLU A 57 -2.57 2.32 -8.26
C GLU A 57 -3.26 2.44 -6.89
N HIS A 58 -3.81 1.33 -6.37
CA HIS A 58 -4.46 1.34 -5.07
C HIS A 58 -3.49 1.66 -3.91
N LEU A 59 -2.25 1.17 -3.97
CA LEU A 59 -1.24 1.49 -2.97
C LEU A 59 -0.84 2.96 -3.02
N GLU A 60 -0.65 3.52 -4.21
CA GLU A 60 -0.39 4.96 -4.39
C GLU A 60 -1.53 5.81 -3.82
N GLU A 61 -2.79 5.47 -4.12
CA GLU A 61 -3.96 6.16 -3.56
C GLU A 61 -3.99 6.09 -2.02
N LEU A 62 -3.67 4.93 -1.44
CA LEU A 62 -3.62 4.78 0.02
C LEU A 62 -2.53 5.65 0.66
N ILE A 63 -1.37 5.75 0.01
CA ILE A 63 -0.25 6.58 0.49
C ILE A 63 -0.59 8.07 0.37
N GLU A 64 -1.16 8.51 -0.75
CA GLU A 64 -1.60 9.90 -0.94
C GLU A 64 -2.61 10.33 0.13
N ASN A 65 -3.55 9.44 0.51
CA ASN A 65 -4.51 9.75 1.58
C ASN A 65 -3.84 9.93 2.95
N ILE A 66 -2.74 9.21 3.25
CA ILE A 66 -1.97 9.43 4.49
C ILE A 66 -1.36 10.83 4.47
N GLU A 67 -0.76 11.23 3.35
CA GLU A 67 -0.10 12.54 3.22
C GLU A 67 -1.11 13.70 3.29
N GLU A 68 -2.33 13.54 2.76
CA GLU A 68 -3.39 14.55 2.88
C GLU A 68 -3.97 14.66 4.30
N GLU A 69 -3.98 13.57 5.10
CA GLU A 69 -4.46 13.62 6.49
C GLU A 69 -3.48 14.31 7.47
N ASP A 70 -2.20 14.44 7.14
CA ASP A 70 -1.18 15.07 8.00
C ASP A 70 -1.10 16.62 7.83
N ASP A 71 -1.73 17.19 6.79
CA ASP A 71 -1.65 18.63 6.45
C ASP A 71 -2.80 19.50 7.05
N ASP A 72 -3.66 18.92 7.91
CA ASP A 72 -4.84 19.58 8.51
C ASP A 72 -4.65 19.99 10.00
N GLU A 73 -3.41 20.23 10.45
CA GLU A 73 -3.08 20.73 11.81
C GLU A 73 -2.39 22.12 11.87
N GLU A 74 -2.63 23.04 10.93
CA GLU A 74 -2.18 24.45 11.07
C GLU A 74 -3.30 25.44 11.51
N GLU A 75 -3.33 25.66 12.83
CA GLU A 75 -3.66 26.90 13.56
C GLU A 75 -5.05 27.57 13.44
N GLU A 76 -6.00 27.12 14.27
CA GLU A 76 -6.99 28.03 14.89
C GLU A 76 -6.56 28.36 16.33
N ASP A 77 -5.66 29.32 16.52
CA ASP A 77 -5.61 30.13 17.76
C ASP A 77 -4.69 31.35 17.58
N GLU A 78 -5.23 32.45 17.02
CA GLU A 78 -4.78 33.79 17.42
C GLU A 78 -5.93 34.56 18.09
N ASP A 79 -5.75 34.70 19.40
CA ASP A 79 -6.58 35.32 20.43
C ASP A 79 -7.19 36.70 20.11
N LYS A 80 -8.41 36.90 20.63
CA LYS A 80 -9.00 38.10 21.30
C LYS A 80 -8.62 39.53 20.88
#